data_AF-A0A914NEN7-F1
#
_entry.id   AF-A0A914NEN7-F1
#
_cell.length_a   1.000
_cell.length_b   1.000
_cell.length_c   1.000
_cell.angle_alpha   90.00
_cell.angle_beta   90.00
_cell.angle_gamma   90.00
#
_symmetry.space_group_name_H-M   'P 1'
#
loop_
_entity.id
_entity.type
_entity.pdbx_description
1 polymer ?
#
loop_
_entity_poly.entity_id
_entity_poly.type
_entity_poly.pdbx_seq_one_letter_code
_entity_poly.pdbx_strand_id
1 'polypeptide(L)'
;IDQIDERWCRSSLFGTIGYKGTISSRLLFRSGISIVFIASHFFAQEKFLRDRINQYKQSLNCTFPEIDCSKKHIIWLGDFNFRVEDFSDSQQLLYALNKLDDVDMLTNIANSHDQLIKAKRLKKSFSRF
;
A
#
# COMPACT_ATOMS: atom_id res chain seq x y z
N ILE A 1 24.55 -8.77 -9.57
CA ILE A 1 23.13 -9.06 -9.86
C ILE A 1 23.13 -10.09 -10.97
N ASP A 2 22.38 -11.18 -10.83
CA ASP A 2 22.30 -12.25 -11.85
C ASP A 2 21.04 -12.15 -12.70
N GLN A 3 19.94 -11.68 -12.11
CA GLN A 3 18.66 -11.55 -12.79
C GLN A 3 17.94 -10.29 -12.32
N ILE A 4 17.30 -9.61 -13.28
CA ILE A 4 16.37 -8.52 -13.04
C ILE A 4 15.04 -8.93 -13.70
N ASP A 5 13.96 -8.90 -12.94
CA ASP A 5 12.61 -9.16 -13.46
C ASP A 5 11.69 -7.97 -13.17
N GLU A 6 10.75 -7.73 -14.08
CA GLU A 6 9.78 -6.65 -13.94
C GLU A 6 8.35 -7.20 -14.00
N ARG A 7 7.45 -6.59 -13.22
CA ARG A 7 6.01 -6.86 -13.30
C ARG A 7 5.23 -5.57 -13.18
N TRP A 8 4.04 -5.57 -13.75
CA TRP A 8 3.06 -4.51 -13.54
C TRP A 8 1.65 -5.07 -13.47
N CYS A 9 0.79 -4.31 -12.79
CA CYS A 9 -0.65 -4.55 -12.70
C CYS A 9 -1.36 -3.22 -12.96
N ARG A 10 -2.25 -3.19 -13.96
CA ARG A 10 -3.10 -2.03 -14.26
C ARG A 10 -4.44 -2.20 -13.55
N SER A 11 -4.96 -1.13 -12.97
CA SER A 11 -6.17 -1.20 -12.15
C SER A 11 -7.33 -0.37 -12.70
N SER A 12 -7.06 0.70 -13.46
CA SER A 12 -8.11 1.57 -13.97
C SER A 12 -8.91 0.91 -15.09
N LEU A 13 -10.24 1.12 -15.09
CA LEU A 13 -11.18 0.55 -16.08
C LEU A 13 -10.96 -0.96 -16.31
N PHE A 14 -11.06 -1.75 -15.24
CA PHE A 14 -10.83 -3.20 -15.29
C PHE A 14 -9.44 -3.60 -15.84
N GLY A 15 -8.44 -2.72 -15.68
CA GLY A 15 -7.07 -2.95 -16.14
C GLY A 15 -6.78 -2.50 -17.58
N THR A 16 -7.74 -1.87 -18.26
CA THR A 16 -7.56 -1.37 -19.63
C THR A 16 -6.77 -0.06 -19.69
N ILE A 17 -6.78 0.76 -18.63
CA ILE A 17 -6.03 2.03 -18.56
C ILE A 17 -5.04 2.01 -17.38
N GLY A 18 -3.86 2.61 -17.56
CA GLY A 18 -2.70 2.45 -16.68
C GLY A 18 -2.38 3.57 -15.70
N TYR A 19 -3.25 4.57 -15.46
CA TYR A 19 -2.90 5.67 -14.56
C TYR A 19 -2.99 5.33 -13.06
N LYS A 20 -3.74 4.27 -12.69
CA LYS A 20 -3.63 3.58 -11.39
C LYS A 20 -3.15 2.16 -11.60
N GLY A 21 -2.26 1.72 -10.73
CA GLY A 21 -1.64 0.41 -10.88
C GLY A 21 -0.51 0.19 -9.90
N THR A 22 0.25 -0.85 -10.17
CA THR A 22 1.45 -1.24 -9.43
C THR A 22 2.50 -1.65 -10.44
N ILE A 23 3.74 -1.25 -10.19
CA ILE A 23 4.93 -1.71 -10.90
C ILE A 23 5.90 -2.31 -9.90
N SER A 24 6.71 -3.27 -10.34
CA SER A 24 7.79 -3.79 -9.53
C SER A 24 9.01 -4.18 -10.34
N SER A 25 10.16 -4.12 -9.68
CA SER A 25 11.43 -4.63 -10.17
C SER A 25 12.04 -5.53 -9.09
N ARG A 26 12.42 -6.74 -9.48
CA ARG A 26 13.09 -7.73 -8.62
C ARG A 26 14.54 -7.84 -9.02
N LEU A 27 15.44 -7.74 -8.06
CA LEU A 27 16.88 -7.98 -8.21
C LEU A 27 17.26 -9.27 -7.51
N LEU A 28 17.77 -10.25 -8.26
CA LEU A 28 18.37 -11.48 -7.73
C LEU A 28 19.89 -11.33 -7.70
N PHE A 29 20.49 -11.56 -6.55
CA PHE A 29 21.94 -11.54 -6.35
C PHE A 29 22.51 -12.97 -6.35
N ARG A 30 23.79 -13.11 -6.71
CA ARG A 30 24.56 -14.39 -6.69
C ARG A 30 24.50 -15.12 -5.35
N SER A 31 24.32 -14.38 -4.27
CA SER A 31 24.16 -14.92 -2.92
C SER A 31 22.82 -15.63 -2.69
N GLY A 32 21.91 -15.63 -3.68
CA GLY A 32 20.54 -16.13 -3.54
C GLY A 32 19.57 -15.13 -2.87
N ILE A 33 20.05 -13.93 -2.51
CA ILE A 33 19.22 -12.86 -1.96
C ILE A 33 18.38 -12.25 -3.09
N SER A 34 17.08 -12.09 -2.85
CA SER A 34 16.15 -11.42 -3.76
C SER A 34 15.57 -10.16 -3.08
N ILE A 35 15.68 -9.01 -3.73
CA ILE A 35 15.04 -7.76 -3.30
C ILE A 35 14.00 -7.35 -4.33
N VAL A 36 12.76 -7.09 -3.90
CA VAL A 36 11.67 -6.63 -4.75
C VAL A 36 11.28 -5.22 -4.36
N PHE A 37 11.43 -4.27 -5.28
CA PHE A 37 10.91 -2.92 -5.13
C PHE A 37 9.55 -2.84 -5.80
N ILE A 38 8.54 -2.36 -5.07
CA ILE A 38 7.17 -2.23 -5.56
C ILE A 38 6.72 -0.78 -5.35
N ALA A 39 6.22 -0.17 -6.43
CA ALA A 39 5.60 1.15 -6.38
C ALA A 39 4.13 1.04 -6.83
N SER A 40 3.21 1.57 -6.02
CA SER A 40 1.78 1.56 -6.34
C SER A 40 1.17 2.95 -6.32
N HIS A 41 0.17 3.14 -7.18
CA HIS A 41 -0.72 4.30 -7.18
C HIS A 41 -2.16 3.80 -7.17
N PHE A 42 -2.81 3.88 -6.02
CA PHE A 42 -4.14 3.31 -5.82
C PHE A 42 -5.28 4.30 -6.13
N PHE A 43 -6.51 3.80 -6.20
CA PHE A 43 -7.70 4.62 -6.43
C PHE A 43 -7.83 5.76 -5.41
N ALA A 44 -7.92 6.98 -5.93
CA ALA A 44 -8.07 8.22 -5.16
C ALA A 44 -9.54 8.46 -4.81
N GLN A 45 -9.79 9.17 -3.71
CA GLN A 45 -11.09 9.43 -3.02
C GLN A 45 -11.37 8.46 -1.87
N GLU A 46 -11.90 9.01 -0.78
CA GLU A 46 -12.19 8.31 0.48
C GLU A 46 -13.07 7.06 0.29
N LYS A 47 -14.21 7.21 -0.40
CA LYS A 47 -15.23 6.15 -0.59
C LYS A 47 -14.75 4.86 -1.29
N PHE A 48 -13.59 4.89 -1.97
CA PHE A 48 -13.07 3.74 -2.74
C PHE A 48 -12.18 2.79 -1.92
N LEU A 49 -12.43 2.66 -0.61
CA LEU A 49 -11.68 1.74 0.27
C LEU A 49 -11.67 0.30 -0.28
N ARG A 50 -12.84 -0.19 -0.70
CA ARG A 50 -12.97 -1.55 -1.25
C ARG A 50 -12.13 -1.74 -2.51
N ASP A 51 -12.09 -0.75 -3.38
CA ASP A 51 -11.32 -0.81 -4.63
C ASP A 51 -9.82 -0.80 -4.36
N ARG A 52 -9.35 0.01 -3.40
CA ARG A 52 -7.94 -0.03 -2.95
C ARG A 52 -7.55 -1.39 -2.38
N ILE A 53 -8.41 -2.01 -1.56
CA ILE A 53 -8.17 -3.35 -1.01
C ILE A 53 -8.09 -4.39 -2.15
N ASN A 54 -8.98 -4.31 -3.14
CA ASN A 54 -8.95 -5.22 -4.29
C ASN A 54 -7.70 -4.99 -5.14
N GLN A 55 -7.32 -3.74 -5.37
CA GLN A 55 -6.10 -3.36 -6.08
C GLN A 55 -4.84 -3.88 -5.37
N TYR A 56 -4.77 -3.78 -4.04
CA TYR A 56 -3.69 -4.39 -3.25
C TYR A 56 -3.61 -5.90 -3.50
N LYS A 57 -4.74 -6.62 -3.44
CA LYS A 57 -4.76 -8.08 -3.65
C LYS A 57 -4.29 -8.46 -5.05
N GLN A 58 -4.71 -7.74 -6.08
CA GLN A 58 -4.23 -7.95 -7.46
C GLN A 58 -2.73 -7.67 -7.58
N SER A 59 -2.25 -6.64 -6.87
CA SER A 59 -0.84 -6.23 -6.86
C SER A 59 0.08 -7.22 -6.14
N LEU A 60 -0.44 -8.18 -5.38
CA LEU A 60 0.37 -9.25 -4.79
C LEU A 60 1.14 -10.05 -5.85
N ASN A 61 0.67 -10.11 -7.09
CA ASN A 61 1.42 -10.72 -8.18
C ASN A 61 2.75 -10.01 -8.48
N CYS A 62 2.85 -8.71 -8.18
CA CYS A 62 4.07 -7.91 -8.31
C CYS A 62 5.11 -8.24 -7.21
N THR A 63 4.74 -9.06 -6.21
CA THR A 63 5.67 -9.60 -5.20
C THR A 63 6.43 -10.83 -5.67
N PHE A 64 6.14 -11.36 -6.87
CA PHE A 64 6.71 -12.60 -7.40
C PHE A 64 6.47 -13.82 -6.48
N PRO A 65 5.22 -14.08 -6.04
CA PRO A 65 4.93 -15.06 -4.99
C PRO A 65 5.35 -16.49 -5.34
N GLU A 66 5.43 -16.82 -6.62
CA GLU A 66 5.85 -18.12 -7.14
C GLU A 66 7.37 -18.32 -7.18
N ILE A 67 8.17 -17.25 -7.06
CA ILE A 67 9.63 -17.35 -7.01
C ILE A 67 10.05 -17.56 -5.56
N ASP A 68 10.44 -18.78 -5.25
CA ASP A 68 11.06 -19.14 -3.98
C ASP A 68 12.54 -18.75 -3.98
N CYS A 69 12.97 -18.09 -2.91
CA CYS A 69 14.35 -17.61 -2.74
C CYS A 69 14.72 -17.77 -1.26
N SER A 70 15.97 -18.15 -0.99
CA SER A 70 16.45 -18.38 0.38
C SER A 70 16.26 -17.17 1.29
N LYS A 71 16.41 -15.95 0.75
CA LYS A 71 16.10 -14.68 1.43
C LYS A 71 15.41 -13.73 0.46
N LYS A 72 14.18 -13.36 0.77
CA LYS A 72 13.37 -12.43 -0.03
C LYS A 72 12.96 -11.21 0.79
N HIS A 73 13.34 -10.03 0.33
CA HIS A 73 12.96 -8.75 0.92
C HIS A 73 12.04 -8.01 -0.05
N ILE A 74 10.94 -7.46 0.46
CA ILE A 74 10.00 -6.68 -0.34
C ILE A 74 9.91 -5.29 0.28
N ILE A 75 10.15 -4.28 -0.55
CA ILE A 75 9.96 -2.87 -0.21
C ILE A 75 8.81 -2.37 -1.05
N TRP A 76 7.68 -2.08 -0.42
CA TRP A 76 6.46 -1.64 -1.10
C TRP A 76 6.08 -0.24 -0.64
N LEU A 77 6.14 0.71 -1.58
CA LEU A 77 5.89 2.12 -1.35
C LEU A 77 4.93 2.68 -2.42
N GLY A 78 4.52 3.93 -2.25
CA GLY A 78 3.76 4.69 -3.24
C GLY A 78 2.56 5.41 -2.66
N ASP A 79 1.75 6.00 -3.54
CA ASP A 79 0.50 6.64 -3.16
C ASP A 79 -0.61 5.59 -3.04
N PHE A 80 -0.70 4.97 -1.88
CA PHE A 80 -1.75 4.00 -1.56
C PHE A 80 -3.13 4.63 -1.40
N ASN A 81 -3.23 5.96 -1.32
CA ASN A 81 -4.49 6.72 -1.30
C ASN A 81 -5.51 6.30 -0.22
N PHE A 82 -5.10 5.58 0.83
CA PHE A 82 -5.93 5.38 2.02
C PHE A 82 -6.10 6.72 2.73
N ARG A 83 -7.32 6.99 3.19
CA ARG A 83 -7.73 8.24 3.79
C ARG A 83 -8.03 8.02 5.27
N VAL A 84 -8.12 9.13 5.99
CA VAL A 84 -8.69 9.15 7.34
C VAL A 84 -10.21 9.35 7.18
N GLU A 85 -11.01 8.40 7.68
CA GLU A 85 -12.49 8.40 7.63
C GLU A 85 -13.11 9.12 8.84
N ASP A 86 -14.41 9.39 8.80
CA ASP A 86 -15.26 9.62 9.98
C ASP A 86 -14.86 10.78 10.92
N PHE A 87 -14.56 11.96 10.38
CA PHE A 87 -14.68 13.19 11.17
C PHE A 87 -16.12 13.68 11.10
N SER A 88 -17.00 13.12 11.93
CA SER A 88 -18.35 13.67 12.13
C SER A 88 -18.30 15.12 12.63
N ASP A 89 -17.17 15.52 13.23
CA ASP A 89 -16.89 16.88 13.65
C ASP A 89 -15.62 17.42 12.98
N SER A 90 -15.81 18.29 11.99
CA SER A 90 -14.74 19.03 11.29
C SER A 90 -13.78 19.77 12.24
N GLN A 91 -14.22 20.10 13.47
CA GLN A 91 -13.37 20.75 14.46
C GLN A 91 -12.29 19.82 15.03
N GLN A 92 -12.52 18.51 15.13
CA GLN A 92 -11.51 17.57 15.63
C GLN A 92 -10.35 17.41 14.65
N LEU A 93 -10.65 17.38 13.35
CA LEU A 93 -9.61 17.37 12.31
C LEU A 93 -8.83 18.69 12.31
N LEU A 94 -9.52 19.84 12.37
CA LEU A 94 -8.87 21.16 12.47
C LEU A 94 -8.01 21.28 13.73
N TYR A 95 -8.49 20.76 14.86
CA TYR A 95 -7.73 20.75 16.12
C TYR A 95 -6.50 19.84 16.02
N ALA A 96 -6.62 18.65 15.42
CA ALA A 96 -5.50 17.76 15.16
C ALA A 96 -4.44 18.38 14.23
N LEU A 97 -4.89 19.05 13.17
CA LEU A 97 -4.00 19.74 12.21
C LEU A 97 -3.28 20.94 12.84
N ASN A 98 -3.88 21.58 13.85
CA ASN A 98 -3.25 22.67 14.60
C ASN A 98 -2.30 22.18 15.70
N LYS A 99 -2.24 20.87 15.94
CA LYS A 99 -1.43 20.22 16.99
C LYS A 99 -0.60 19.08 16.40
N LEU A 100 0.06 19.32 15.27
CA LEU A 100 0.92 18.31 14.63
C LEU A 100 2.08 17.84 15.53
N ASP A 101 2.43 18.62 16.56
CA ASP A 101 3.46 18.27 17.55
C ASP A 101 2.93 17.29 18.62
N ASP A 102 1.61 17.08 18.71
CA ASP A 102 0.99 16.15 19.64
C ASP A 102 0.93 14.74 19.04
N VAL A 103 2.03 14.02 19.19
CA VAL A 103 2.23 12.67 18.64
C VAL A 103 1.21 11.67 19.17
N ASP A 104 0.80 11.79 20.43
CA ASP A 104 -0.17 10.87 21.04
C ASP A 104 -1.56 11.07 20.42
N MET A 105 -1.97 12.32 20.23
CA MET A 105 -3.21 12.64 19.54
C MET A 105 -3.21 12.14 18.08
N LEU A 106 -2.14 12.41 17.33
CA LEU A 106 -2.01 11.95 15.94
C LEU A 106 -2.04 10.42 15.84
N THR A 107 -1.38 9.73 16.77
CA THR A 107 -1.37 8.26 16.85
C THR A 107 -2.77 7.74 17.12
N ASN A 108 -3.52 8.37 18.03
CA ASN A 108 -4.90 7.99 18.32
C ASN A 108 -5.80 8.16 17.10
N ILE A 109 -5.69 9.27 16.37
CA ILE A 109 -6.45 9.50 15.13
C ILE A 109 -6.11 8.45 14.08
N ALA A 110 -4.82 8.18 13.85
CA ALA A 110 -4.39 7.17 12.90
C ALA A 110 -4.98 5.79 13.26
N ASN A 111 -4.90 5.37 14.52
CA ASN A 111 -5.39 4.06 14.95
C ASN A 111 -6.91 3.87 14.88
N SER A 112 -7.66 4.97 14.94
CA SER A 112 -9.14 4.96 14.96
C SER A 112 -9.76 5.21 13.59
N HIS A 113 -9.18 6.12 12.80
CA HIS A 113 -9.81 6.65 11.59
C HIS A 113 -9.02 6.36 10.30
N ASP A 114 -7.73 6.00 10.36
CA ASP A 114 -6.97 5.68 9.14
C ASP A 114 -7.41 4.35 8.52
N GLN A 115 -7.82 4.42 7.25
CA GLN A 115 -8.31 3.26 6.51
C GLN A 115 -7.25 2.17 6.31
N LEU A 116 -5.97 2.51 6.14
CA LEU A 116 -4.91 1.53 5.94
C LEU A 116 -4.67 0.76 7.23
N ILE A 117 -4.56 1.44 8.37
CA ILE A 117 -4.40 0.81 9.69
C ILE A 117 -5.60 -0.09 9.99
N LYS A 118 -6.82 0.39 9.76
CA LYS A 118 -8.05 -0.39 9.89
C LYS A 118 -8.04 -1.63 8.98
N ALA A 119 -7.66 -1.49 7.71
CA ALA A 119 -7.60 -2.60 6.77
C ALA A 119 -6.48 -3.61 7.10
N LYS A 120 -5.33 -3.16 7.63
CA LYS A 120 -4.26 -4.03 8.17
C LYS A 120 -4.75 -4.83 9.37
N ARG A 121 -5.36 -4.16 10.36
CA ARG A 121 -5.93 -4.79 11.56
C ARG A 121 -6.98 -5.85 11.21
N LEU A 122 -7.86 -5.56 10.25
CA LEU A 122 -8.88 -6.48 9.74
C LEU A 122 -8.34 -7.54 8.76
N LYS A 123 -7.02 -7.59 8.55
CA LYS A 123 -6.32 -8.51 7.64
C LYS A 123 -6.82 -8.44 6.19
N LYS A 124 -7.29 -7.27 5.75
CA LYS A 124 -7.80 -7.04 4.38
C LYS A 124 -6.73 -6.55 3.42
N SER A 125 -5.73 -5.82 3.91
CA SER A 125 -4.56 -5.35 3.13
C SER A 125 -3.31 -5.33 3.99
N PHE A 126 -2.13 -5.52 3.37
CA PHE A 126 -0.81 -5.41 3.99
C PHE A 126 -0.63 -6.16 5.33
N SER A 127 -1.37 -7.25 5.60
CA SER A 127 -1.35 -7.93 6.90
C SER A 127 -0.07 -8.71 7.20
N ARG A 128 0.79 -8.90 6.19
CA ARG A 128 2.10 -9.56 6.26
C ARG A 128 3.25 -8.58 6.02
N PHE A 129 2.97 -7.27 6.10
CA PHE A 129 3.89 -6.16 5.89
C PHE A 129 3.86 -5.20 7.07
#